data_AF-A0A1S6QL85-F1
#
_entry.id   AF-A0A1S6QL85-F1
#
_cell.length_a   1.000
_cell.length_b   1.000
_cell.length_c   1.000
_cell.angle_alpha   90.00
_cell.angle_beta   90.00
_cell.angle_gamma   90.00
#
_symmetry.space_group_name_H-M   'P 1'
#
loop_
_entity.id
_entity.type
_entity.pdbx_description
1 polymer ?
#
loop_
_entity_poly.entity_id
_entity_poly.type
_entity_poly.pdbx_seq_one_letter_code
_entity_poly.pdbx_strand_id
1 'polypeptide(L)'
;MFGRRKRKVKAEYDEELLDLINTLKEKWDYAQKTQDAIADVDNEIRIETALARQKYFFIYREARLRSVKNDHIQPSVINYDHSYDHYE
;
A
#
# COMPACT_ATOMS: atom_id res chain seq x y z
N MET A 1 13.10 -31.41 -8.22
CA MET A 1 11.85 -30.86 -8.82
C MET A 1 11.07 -29.92 -7.87
N PHE A 2 11.04 -30.15 -6.54
CA PHE A 2 10.18 -29.37 -5.62
C PHE A 2 10.64 -27.94 -5.29
N GLY A 3 11.95 -27.66 -5.25
CA GLY A 3 12.47 -26.31 -4.94
C GLY A 3 12.19 -25.26 -6.02
N ARG A 4 12.07 -25.67 -7.29
CA ARG A 4 11.74 -24.76 -8.40
C ARG A 4 10.30 -24.26 -8.32
N ARG A 5 9.33 -25.12 -7.96
CA ARG A 5 7.93 -24.72 -7.74
C ARG A 5 7.80 -23.76 -6.55
N LYS A 6 8.48 -24.03 -5.44
CA LYS A 6 8.47 -23.13 -4.26
C LYS A 6 9.00 -21.72 -4.58
N ARG A 7 10.08 -21.63 -5.36
CA ARG A 7 10.61 -20.33 -5.83
C ARG A 7 9.63 -19.60 -6.73
N LYS A 8 8.94 -20.32 -7.62
CA LYS A 8 7.91 -19.75 -8.51
C LYS A 8 6.72 -19.19 -7.72
N VAL A 9 6.17 -19.95 -6.77
CA VAL A 9 5.06 -19.50 -5.92
C VAL A 9 5.43 -18.29 -5.07
N LYS A 10 6.67 -18.25 -4.53
CA LYS A 10 7.13 -17.06 -3.80
C LYS A 10 7.17 -15.82 -4.69
N ALA A 11 7.71 -15.95 -5.90
CA ALA A 11 7.80 -14.83 -6.84
C ALA A 11 6.41 -14.32 -7.26
N GLU A 12 5.48 -15.22 -7.59
CA GLU A 12 4.10 -14.87 -7.92
C GLU A 12 3.41 -14.11 -6.78
N TYR A 13 3.58 -14.58 -5.54
CA TYR A 13 3.02 -13.89 -4.38
C TYR A 13 3.66 -12.50 -4.16
N ASP A 14 4.98 -12.39 -4.32
CA ASP A 14 5.69 -11.13 -4.14
C ASP A 14 5.24 -10.12 -5.22
N GLU A 15 4.99 -10.56 -6.46
CA GLU A 15 4.41 -9.73 -7.54
C GLU A 15 2.97 -9.28 -7.20
N GLU A 16 2.09 -10.19 -6.80
CA GLU A 16 0.72 -9.86 -6.38
C GLU A 16 0.69 -8.87 -5.21
N LEU A 17 1.64 -8.99 -4.28
CA LEU A 17 1.74 -8.10 -3.13
C LEU A 17 2.10 -6.68 -3.55
N LEU A 18 3.00 -6.52 -4.52
CA LEU A 18 3.42 -5.22 -5.03
C LEU A 18 2.30 -4.56 -5.85
N ASP A 19 1.58 -5.33 -6.66
CA ASP A 19 0.37 -4.86 -7.37
C ASP A 19 -0.72 -4.41 -6.40
N LEU A 20 -0.91 -5.14 -5.30
CA LEU A 20 -1.86 -4.77 -4.25
C LEU A 20 -1.45 -3.46 -3.56
N ILE A 21 -0.16 -3.25 -3.28
CA ILE A 21 0.34 -1.99 -2.70
C ILE A 21 0.03 -0.81 -3.62
N ASN A 22 0.33 -0.94 -4.91
CA ASN A 22 0.05 0.08 -5.93
C ASN A 22 -1.44 0.42 -5.95
N THR A 23 -2.30 -0.61 -6.02
CA THR A 23 -3.76 -0.44 -6.04
C THR A 23 -4.29 0.25 -4.78
N LEU A 24 -3.81 -0.15 -3.61
CA LEU A 24 -4.25 0.44 -2.34
C LEU A 24 -3.77 1.88 -2.18
N LYS A 25 -2.58 2.20 -2.70
CA LYS A 25 -2.07 3.58 -2.72
C LYS A 25 -2.95 4.47 -3.58
N GLU A 26 -3.30 4.04 -4.78
CA GLU A 26 -4.17 4.79 -5.68
C GLU A 26 -5.54 5.05 -5.05
N LYS A 27 -6.11 4.05 -4.36
CA LYS A 27 -7.37 4.20 -3.63
C LYS A 27 -7.26 5.21 -2.50
N TRP A 28 -6.18 5.17 -1.73
CA TRP A 28 -5.96 6.14 -0.66
C TRP A 28 -5.77 7.54 -1.24
N ASP A 29 -4.98 7.71 -2.30
CA ASP A 29 -4.79 9.02 -2.96
C ASP A 29 -6.10 9.58 -3.49
N TYR A 30 -6.95 8.73 -4.07
CA TYR A 30 -8.27 9.13 -4.53
C TYR A 30 -9.18 9.55 -3.37
N ALA A 31 -9.21 8.79 -2.27
CA ALA A 31 -9.98 9.13 -1.08
C ALA A 31 -9.50 10.44 -0.45
N GLN A 32 -8.18 10.63 -0.34
CA GLN A 32 -7.57 11.86 0.18
C GLN A 32 -7.93 13.07 -0.69
N LYS A 33 -7.79 12.95 -2.02
CA LYS A 33 -8.19 14.03 -2.95
C LYS A 33 -9.67 14.37 -2.84
N THR A 34 -10.52 13.36 -2.69
CA THR A 34 -11.96 13.54 -2.49
C THR A 34 -12.23 14.28 -1.19
N GLN A 35 -11.57 13.88 -0.10
CA GLN A 35 -11.68 14.53 1.20
C GLN A 35 -11.24 16.00 1.12
N ASP A 36 -10.11 16.28 0.46
CA ASP A 36 -9.54 17.64 0.35
C ASP A 36 -10.36 18.56 -0.55
N ALA A 37 -11.15 18.02 -1.49
CA ALA A 37 -11.99 18.79 -2.41
C ALA A 37 -13.33 19.25 -1.80
N ILE A 38 -13.73 18.68 -0.66
CA ILE A 38 -15.02 18.96 -0.03
C ILE A 38 -14.86 20.02 1.05
N ALA A 39 -15.65 21.09 0.96
CA ALA A 39 -15.56 22.25 1.87
C ALA A 39 -15.97 21.92 3.31
N ASP A 40 -16.93 21.01 3.51
CA ASP A 40 -17.34 20.51 4.82
C ASP A 40 -17.34 18.99 4.80
N VAL A 41 -16.25 18.41 5.33
CA VAL A 41 -15.97 16.99 5.21
C VAL A 41 -16.83 16.21 6.20
N ASP A 42 -17.75 15.39 5.68
CA ASP A 42 -18.52 14.46 6.49
C ASP A 42 -17.62 13.41 7.17
N ASN A 43 -18.02 12.97 8.35
CA ASN A 43 -17.35 11.95 9.13
C ASN A 43 -17.19 10.63 8.36
N GLU A 44 -18.15 10.27 7.51
CA GLU A 44 -18.06 9.08 6.65
C GLU A 44 -16.83 9.14 5.73
N ILE A 45 -16.62 10.27 5.05
CA ILE A 45 -15.49 10.47 4.12
C ILE A 45 -14.15 10.41 4.87
N ARG A 46 -14.10 10.95 6.10
CA ARG A 46 -12.91 10.84 6.97
C ARG A 46 -12.61 9.39 7.34
N ILE A 47 -13.64 8.62 7.70
CA ILE A 47 -13.52 7.20 8.05
C ILE A 47 -13.05 6.40 6.83
N GLU A 48 -13.62 6.65 5.65
CA GLU A 48 -13.22 5.96 4.41
C GLU A 48 -11.76 6.24 4.05
N THR A 49 -11.33 7.50 4.16
CA THR A 49 -9.95 7.90 3.89
C THR A 49 -8.99 7.26 4.89
N ALA A 50 -9.33 7.26 6.18
CA ALA A 50 -8.55 6.60 7.22
C ALA A 50 -8.48 5.08 7.01
N LEU A 51 -9.57 4.45 6.59
CA LEU A 51 -9.62 3.02 6.28
C LEU A 51 -8.75 2.67 5.08
N ALA A 52 -8.81 3.46 4.00
CA ALA A 52 -7.97 3.27 2.82
C ALA A 52 -6.49 3.39 3.18
N ARG A 53 -6.13 4.40 3.98
CA ARG A 53 -4.78 4.61 4.53
C ARG A 53 -4.31 3.40 5.34
N GLN A 54 -5.13 2.89 6.26
CA GLN A 54 -4.77 1.76 7.12
C GLN A 54 -4.56 0.46 6.32
N LYS A 55 -5.38 0.21 5.29
CA LYS A 55 -5.21 -0.93 4.40
C LYS A 55 -3.88 -0.87 3.63
N TYR A 56 -3.56 0.29 3.07
CA TYR A 56 -2.29 0.51 2.38
C TYR A 56 -1.11 0.22 3.31
N PHE A 57 -1.08 0.79 4.51
CA PHE A 57 0.03 0.58 5.45
C PHE A 57 0.18 -0.85 5.92
N PHE A 58 -0.94 -1.55 6.15
CA PHE A 58 -0.91 -2.95 6.56
C PHE A 58 -0.17 -3.81 5.51
N ILE A 59 -0.53 -3.67 4.24
CA ILE A 59 0.10 -4.44 3.16
C ILE A 59 1.54 -3.98 2.91
N TYR A 60 1.79 -2.66 2.98
CA TYR A 60 3.13 -2.11 2.84
C TYR A 60 4.11 -2.66 3.90
N ARG A 61 3.66 -2.76 5.15
CA ARG A 61 4.42 -3.38 6.25
C ARG A 61 4.74 -4.84 5.96
N GLU A 62 3.77 -5.61 5.46
CA GLU A 62 3.98 -7.02 5.08
C GLU A 62 5.06 -7.17 3.99
N ALA A 63 5.06 -6.28 2.98
CA ALA A 63 6.11 -6.29 1.95
C ALA A 63 7.50 -5.97 2.50
N ARG A 64 7.61 -5.01 3.44
CA ARG A 64 8.88 -4.69 4.12
C ARG A 64 9.38 -5.88 4.94
N LEU A 65 8.51 -6.51 5.72
CA LEU A 65 8.85 -7.71 6.52
C LEU A 65 9.35 -8.87 5.66
N ARG A 66 8.84 -8.99 4.43
CA ARG A 66 9.23 -10.02 3.45
C ARG A 66 10.48 -9.66 2.63
N SER A 67 11.01 -8.45 2.79
CA SER A 67 12.09 -7.89 1.96
C SER A 67 11.80 -8.03 0.47
N VAL A 68 10.56 -7.78 0.07
CA VAL A 68 10.17 -7.84 -1.34
C VAL A 68 10.96 -6.78 -2.11
N LYS A 69 11.54 -7.19 -3.26
CA LYS A 69 12.31 -6.28 -4.10
C LYS A 69 11.38 -5.27 -4.74
N ASN A 70 11.71 -4.01 -4.56
CA ASN A 70 10.85 -2.88 -4.89
C ASN A 70 10.96 -2.49 -6.37
N ASP A 71 10.78 -3.46 -7.27
CA ASP A 71 11.16 -3.32 -8.69
C ASP A 71 10.06 -2.63 -9.54
N HIS A 72 8.82 -2.60 -9.06
CA HIS A 72 7.67 -2.06 -9.80
C HIS A 72 6.62 -1.34 -8.92
N ILE A 73 6.99 -0.90 -7.72
CA ILE A 73 6.11 -0.01 -6.96
C ILE A 73 6.22 1.41 -7.53
N GLN A 74 5.09 2.11 -7.61
CA GLN A 74 5.04 3.51 -8.03
C GLN A 74 5.95 4.40 -7.14
N PRO A 75 6.71 5.35 -7.70
CA PRO A 75 7.58 6.24 -6.93
C PRO A 75 6.85 7.02 -5.82
N SER A 76 5.57 7.33 -6.05
CA SER A 76 4.72 8.01 -5.08
C SER A 76 4.56 7.22 -3.79
N VAL A 77 4.64 5.89 -3.80
CA VAL A 77 4.60 5.04 -2.60
C VAL A 77 5.84 5.24 -1.73
N ILE A 78 7.02 5.34 -2.35
CA ILE A 78 8.31 5.45 -1.66
C ILE A 78 8.37 6.71 -0.80
N ASN A 79 7.78 7.82 -1.26
CA ASN A 79 7.74 9.07 -0.51
C ASN A 79 7.00 8.96 0.84
N TYR A 80 6.10 7.99 1.00
CA TYR A 80 5.38 7.77 2.25
C TYR A 80 6.12 6.82 3.21
N ASP A 81 7.16 6.13 2.75
CA ASP A 81 8.01 5.29 3.61
C ASP A 81 8.67 6.14 4.71
N HIS A 82 9.18 7.32 4.35
CA HIS A 82 9.79 8.26 5.31
C HIS A 82 8.78 8.91 6.26
N SER A 83 7.50 8.96 5.89
CA SER A 83 6.44 9.52 6.75
C SER A 83 5.99 8.54 7.85
N TYR A 84 6.35 7.27 7.73
CA TYR A 84 5.94 6.18 8.61
C TYR A 84 6.78 6.09 9.88
N ASP A 85 8.06 6.45 9.82
CA ASP A 85 9.02 6.31 10.93
C ASP A 85 8.73 7.25 12.12
N HIS A 86 7.73 8.12 12.04
CA HIS A 86 7.39 9.12 13.06
C HIS A 86 6.20 8.77 13.97
N TYR A 87 5.62 7.58 13.87
CA TYR A 87 4.40 7.20 14.62
C TYR A 87 4.51 5.93 15.49
N GLU A 88 5.72 5.54 15.90
CA GLU A 88 5.92 4.57 17.00
C GLU A 88 6.38 5.26 18.29
#